data_AF-A0A973G9K8-F1
#
_entry.id   AF-A0A973G9K8-F1
#
_cell.length_a   1.000
_cell.length_b   1.000
_cell.length_c   1.000
_cell.angle_alpha   90.00
_cell.angle_beta   90.00
_cell.angle_gamma   90.00
#
_symmetry.space_group_name_H-M   'P 1'
#
loop_
_entity.id
_entity.type
_entity.pdbx_description
1 polymer ?
#
loop_
_entity_poly.entity_id
_entity_poly.type
_entity_poly.pdbx_seq_one_letter_code
_entity_poly.pdbx_strand_id
1 'polypeptide(L)' 'RPGDLDLDDDVEWRRLTILGTTAGGPWDQVGTVEFVAAYRTADGRGRLHELSRFVREDGRWSYVNGDVQA' A
#
# COMPACT_ATOMS: atom_id res chain seq x y z
N ARG A 1 11.18 8.38 0.00
CA ARG A 1 10.61 7.40 -0.96
C ARG A 1 11.52 6.17 -0.89
N PRO A 2 10.99 4.93 -0.92
CA PRO A 2 11.83 3.74 -0.92
C PRO A 2 12.86 3.83 -2.05
N GLY A 3 14.11 3.44 -1.77
CA GLY A 3 15.20 3.52 -2.74
C GLY A 3 15.01 2.57 -3.91
N ASP A 4 14.56 1.34 -3.61
CA ASP A 4 14.17 0.31 -4.57
C ASP A 4 12.91 -0.39 -4.05
N LEU A 5 11.99 -0.70 -4.96
CA LEU A 5 10.82 -1.52 -4.71
C LEU A 5 11.01 -2.82 -5.49
N ASP A 6 11.40 -3.88 -4.78
CA ASP A 6 11.52 -5.21 -5.37
C ASP A 6 10.13 -5.84 -5.46
N LEU A 7 9.61 -5.92 -6.69
CA LEU A 7 8.34 -6.57 -6.96
C LEU A 7 8.65 -7.96 -7.50
N ASP A 8 8.17 -8.98 -6.80
CA ASP A 8 8.28 -10.36 -7.26
C ASP A 8 7.31 -10.60 -8.43
N ASP A 9 7.87 -10.81 -9.62
CA ASP A 9 7.13 -11.06 -10.86
C ASP A 9 6.28 -12.35 -10.79
N ASP A 10 6.58 -13.26 -9.86
CA ASP A 10 5.81 -14.48 -9.64
C ASP A 10 4.55 -14.22 -8.77
N VAL A 11 4.36 -13.00 -8.27
CA VAL A 11 3.19 -12.60 -7.48
C VAL A 11 2.12 -11.99 -8.38
N GLU A 12 1.04 -12.75 -8.56
CA GLU A 12 -0.15 -12.27 -9.24
C GLU A 12 -1.13 -11.64 -8.25
N TRP A 13 -1.19 -10.31 -8.23
CA TRP A 13 -2.17 -9.55 -7.46
C TRP A 13 -3.57 -9.66 -8.06
N ARG A 14 -4.56 -10.04 -7.24
CA ARG A 14 -5.92 -10.35 -7.70
C ARG A 14 -6.99 -9.39 -7.20
N ARG A 15 -6.82 -8.86 -5.99
CA ARG A 15 -7.79 -7.95 -5.38
C ARG A 15 -7.10 -7.01 -4.42
N LEU A 16 -7.52 -5.76 -4.43
CA LEU A 16 -7.19 -4.78 -3.39
C LEU A 16 -8.48 -4.40 -2.67
N THR A 17 -8.48 -4.53 -1.34
CA THR A 17 -9.58 -4.08 -0.48
C THR A 17 -9.06 -2.98 0.43
N ILE A 18 -9.62 -1.78 0.32
CA ILE A 18 -9.32 -0.70 1.26
C ILE A 18 -10.15 -0.91 2.53
N LEU A 19 -9.50 -1.02 3.68
CA LEU A 19 -10.13 -1.16 4.98
C LEU A 19 -10.42 0.20 5.61
N GLY A 20 -9.52 1.17 5.42
CA GLY A 20 -9.65 2.49 6.00
C GLY A 20 -8.65 3.48 5.44
N THR A 21 -8.91 4.76 5.70
CA THR A 21 -8.00 5.86 5.41
C THR A 21 -7.99 6.83 6.57
N THR A 22 -6.86 7.49 6.80
CA THR A 22 -6.79 8.66 7.69
C THR A 22 -6.25 9.86 6.91
N ALA A 23 -6.86 11.03 7.10
CA ALA A 23 -6.60 12.23 6.29
C ALA A 23 -6.79 11.93 4.77
N GLY A 24 -6.07 12.61 3.89
CA GLY A 24 -6.18 12.43 2.43
C GLY A 24 -7.13 13.40 1.73
N GLY A 25 -7.66 14.38 2.46
CA GLY A 25 -8.46 15.46 1.91
C GLY A 25 -7.64 16.49 1.11
N PRO A 26 -8.32 17.45 0.45
CA PRO A 26 -7.68 18.45 -0.41
C PRO A 26 -6.63 19.33 0.28
N TRP A 27 -6.66 19.42 1.60
CA TRP A 27 -5.79 20.27 2.43
C TRP A 27 -4.78 19.48 3.25
N ASP A 28 -4.85 18.15 3.22
CA ASP A 28 -3.95 17.30 4.00
C ASP A 28 -2.59 17.15 3.30
N GLN A 29 -1.54 17.18 4.11
CA GLN A 29 -0.15 16.97 3.65
C GLN A 29 0.37 15.57 3.95
N VAL A 30 -0.30 14.83 4.83
CA VAL A 30 0.00 13.44 5.18
C VAL A 30 -1.29 12.64 5.22
N GLY A 31 -1.20 11.35 4.98
CA GLY A 31 -2.35 10.46 5.08
C GLY A 31 -1.94 9.00 5.14
N THR A 32 -2.85 8.15 5.58
CA THR A 32 -2.65 6.70 5.60
C THR A 32 -3.74 5.96 4.87
N VAL A 33 -3.39 4.79 4.35
CA VAL A 33 -4.32 3.84 3.73
C VAL A 33 -4.05 2.47 4.33
N GLU A 34 -5.07 1.89 4.94
CA GLU A 34 -5.05 0.50 5.39
C GLU A 34 -5.73 -0.37 4.34
N PHE A 35 -5.08 -1.44 3.90
CA PHE A 35 -5.62 -2.32 2.87
C PHE A 35 -5.23 -3.78 3.06
N VAL A 36 -6.01 -4.64 2.40
CA VAL A 36 -5.68 -6.05 2.19
C VAL A 36 -5.58 -6.31 0.69
N ALA A 37 -4.41 -6.76 0.24
CA ALA A 37 -4.16 -7.17 -1.13
C ALA A 37 -4.10 -8.71 -1.20
N ALA A 38 -5.04 -9.32 -1.92
CA ALA A 38 -5.04 -10.75 -2.16
C ALA A 38 -4.21 -11.08 -3.40
N TYR A 39 -3.34 -12.08 -3.27
CA TYR A 39 -2.43 -12.49 -4.34
C TYR A 39 -2.41 -14.00 -4.51
N ARG A 40 -1.76 -14.44 -5.60
CA ARG A 40 -1.46 -15.84 -5.89
C ARG A 40 -0.01 -15.96 -6.36
N THR A 41 0.69 -16.97 -5.84
CA THR A 41 2.03 -17.40 -6.27
C THR A 41 1.98 -18.87 -6.72
N ALA A 42 3.12 -19.43 -7.12
CA ALA A 42 3.25 -20.87 -7.37
C ALA A 42 2.90 -21.73 -6.14
N ASP A 43 3.15 -21.22 -4.92
CA ASP A 43 2.87 -21.92 -3.66
C ASP A 43 1.42 -21.82 -3.19
N GLY A 44 0.60 -20.96 -3.83
CA GLY A 44 -0.82 -20.87 -3.57
C GLY A 44 -1.34 -19.45 -3.43
N ARG A 45 -2.38 -19.26 -2.61
CA ARG A 45 -3.06 -17.98 -2.41
C ARG A 45 -2.66 -17.36 -1.08
N GLY A 46 -2.42 -16.06 -1.08
CA GLY A 46 -2.07 -15.29 0.12
C GLY A 46 -2.78 -13.96 0.20
N ARG A 47 -2.55 -13.26 1.31
CA ARG A 47 -3.01 -11.90 1.56
C ARG A 47 -1.88 -11.09 2.17
N LEU A 48 -1.72 -9.86 1.72
CA LEU A 48 -0.90 -8.84 2.34
C LEU A 48 -1.82 -7.85 3.04
N HIS A 49 -1.69 -7.67 4.35
CA HIS A 49 -2.36 -6.61 5.10
C HIS A 49 -1.32 -5.55 5.46
N GLU A 50 -1.52 -4.31 4.98
CA GLU A 50 -0.58 -3.22 5.21
C GLU A 50 -1.31 -1.93 5.62
N LEU A 51 -0.65 -1.17 6.50
CA LEU A 51 -0.96 0.23 6.76
C LEU A 51 0.13 1.12 6.13
N SER A 52 -0.17 1.70 4.97
CA SER A 52 0.77 2.56 4.24
C SER A 52 0.63 4.04 4.61
N ARG A 53 1.73 4.78 4.57
CA ARG A 53 1.84 6.22 4.82
C ARG A 53 2.25 6.98 3.57
N PHE A 54 1.60 8.13 3.37
CA PHE A 54 1.79 8.99 2.22
C PHE A 54 2.05 10.44 2.65
N VAL A 55 2.83 11.16 1.84
CA VAL A 55 3.01 12.61 1.93
C VAL A 55 2.52 13.27 0.65
N ARG A 56 1.96 14.47 0.74
CA ARG A 56 1.56 15.27 -0.41
C ARG A 56 2.53 16.41 -0.61
N GLU A 57 3.30 16.33 -1.69
CA GLU A 57 4.28 17.34 -2.09
C GLU A 57 3.89 17.85 -3.48
N ASP A 58 3.90 19.16 -3.68
CA ASP A 58 3.52 19.80 -4.96
C ASP A 58 2.15 19.31 -5.50
N GLY A 59 1.21 19.08 -4.58
CA GLY A 59 -0.12 18.60 -4.89
C GLY A 59 -0.23 17.09 -5.18
N ARG A 60 0.87 16.32 -5.17
CA ARG A 60 0.90 14.88 -5.48
C ARG A 60 1.20 14.03 -4.25
N TRP A 61 0.42 12.97 -4.06
CA TRP A 61 0.68 11.95 -3.03
C TRP A 61 1.83 11.02 -3.44
N SER A 62 2.77 10.82 -2.51
CA SER A 62 3.91 9.91 -2.63
C SER A 62 3.92 8.92 -1.47
N TYR A 63 4.14 7.64 -1.76
CA TYR A 63 4.37 6.62 -0.74
C TYR A 63 5.69 6.89 0.00
N VAL A 64 5.64 6.81 1.33
CA VAL A 64 6.81 6.96 2.21
C VAL A 64 7.27 5.60 2.70
N ASN A 65 6.39 4.89 3.39
CA ASN A 65 6.59 3.56 3.96
C ASN A 65 5.23 2.96 4.34
N GLY A 66 5.24 1.75 4.88
CA GLY A 66 4.08 1.11 5.47
C GLY A 66 4.49 -0.02 6.39
N ASP A 67 3.55 -0.43 7.24
CA ASP A 67 3.75 -1.53 8.17
C ASP A 67 2.95 -2.74 7.71
N VAL A 68 3.64 -3.82 7.37
CA VAL A 68 3.04 -5.10 7.00
C VAL A 68 2.64 -5.85 8.26
N GLN A 69 1.37 -6.25 8.35
CA GLN A 69 0.83 -7.05 9.44
C GLN A 69 0.88 -8.53 9.06
N ALA A 70 1.23 -9.38 10.05
CA ALA A 70 1.35 -10.82 9.91
C ALA A 70 0.02 -11.55 10.15
#